data_AF-A0A1K2HFB5-F1
#
_entry.id   AF-A0A1K2HFB5-F1
#
_cell.length_a   1.000
_cell.length_b   1.000
_cell.length_c   1.000
_cell.angle_alpha   90.00
_cell.angle_beta   90.00
_cell.angle_gamma   90.00
#
_symmetry.space_group_name_H-M   'P 1'
#
loop_
_entity.id
_entity.type
_entity.pdbx_description
1 polymer ?
#
loop_
_entity_poly.entity_id
_entity_poly.type
_entity_poly.pdbx_seq_one_letter_code
_entity_poly.pdbx_strand_id
1 'polypeptide(L)'
;MSSRFLISLPAALLLAACATLPPQVSVDEALKLSREGNSPDAIIAMMRESRSTYALSASDIVRLSKEGLPEPVLNYMQQTQLDDVRQEERLRQWSERRPFHPYWGWYRW
;
A
#
# COMPACT_ATOMS: atom_id res chain seq x y z
N MET A 1 37.50 27.57 -19.11
CA MET A 1 36.01 27.62 -19.02
C MET A 1 35.52 26.29 -18.49
N SER A 2 34.88 26.30 -17.32
CA SER A 2 34.63 25.14 -16.46
C SER A 2 33.41 24.33 -16.93
N SER A 3 33.63 23.19 -17.60
CA SER A 3 32.57 22.21 -17.89
C SER A 3 32.51 21.18 -16.77
N ARG A 4 31.99 21.59 -15.60
CA ARG A 4 31.73 20.73 -14.43
C ARG A 4 30.24 20.60 -14.11
N PHE A 5 29.37 21.21 -14.91
CA PHE A 5 27.92 21.31 -14.66
C PHE A 5 27.07 20.28 -15.40
N LEU A 6 27.67 19.38 -16.20
CA LEU A 6 26.90 18.43 -17.03
C LEU A 6 26.49 17.14 -16.30
N ILE A 7 26.93 16.92 -15.06
CA ILE A 7 26.60 15.70 -14.29
C ILE A 7 25.47 15.95 -13.27
N SER A 8 25.11 17.21 -12.98
CA SER A 8 24.08 17.54 -11.98
C SER A 8 22.65 17.45 -12.50
N LEU A 9 22.41 17.44 -13.81
CA LEU A 9 21.08 17.43 -14.41
C LEU A 9 20.28 16.12 -14.22
N PRO A 10 20.85 14.90 -14.37
CA PRO A 10 20.07 13.66 -14.20
C PRO A 10 19.68 13.37 -12.74
N ALA A 11 20.41 13.90 -11.76
CA ALA A 11 20.11 13.68 -10.34
C ALA A 11 18.80 14.37 -9.90
N ALA A 12 18.46 15.52 -10.49
CA ALA A 12 17.25 16.26 -10.14
C ALA A 12 15.95 15.57 -10.62
N LEU A 13 15.99 14.79 -11.71
CA LEU A 13 14.81 14.06 -12.19
C LEU A 13 14.40 12.91 -11.29
N LEU A 14 15.34 12.28 -10.59
CA LEU A 14 15.05 11.13 -9.71
C LEU A 14 14.31 11.54 -8.42
N LEU A 15 14.46 12.78 -7.95
CA LEU A 15 13.79 13.25 -6.73
C LEU A 15 12.34 13.71 -6.97
N ALA A 16 11.96 14.07 -8.20
CA ALA A 16 10.60 14.53 -8.51
C ALA A 16 9.55 13.40 -8.50
N ALA A 17 9.96 12.14 -8.48
CA ALA A 17 9.06 10.99 -8.59
C ALA A 17 8.29 10.64 -7.29
N CYS A 18 8.68 11.16 -6.13
CA CYS A 18 7.97 10.88 -4.87
C CYS A 18 6.71 11.71 -4.66
N ALA A 19 6.53 12.83 -5.37
CA ALA A 19 5.38 13.73 -5.15
C ALA A 19 4.10 13.30 -5.87
N THR A 20 4.16 12.29 -6.73
CA THR A 20 3.08 11.91 -7.65
C THR A 20 2.24 10.72 -7.16
N LEU A 21 2.34 10.32 -5.89
CA LEU A 21 1.47 9.26 -5.39
C LEU A 21 0.03 9.77 -5.25
N PRO A 22 -0.95 9.03 -5.79
CA PRO A 22 -2.36 9.36 -5.62
C PRO A 22 -2.72 9.37 -4.12
N PRO A 23 -3.59 10.30 -3.68
CA PRO A 23 -3.98 10.39 -2.28
C PRO A 23 -4.63 9.08 -1.82
N GLN A 24 -4.33 8.67 -0.59
CA GLN A 24 -4.93 7.48 0.01
C GLN A 24 -6.43 7.67 0.20
N VAL A 25 -7.22 6.70 -0.27
CA VAL A 25 -8.66 6.69 -0.05
C VAL A 25 -8.92 6.15 1.36
N SER A 26 -9.24 7.04 2.29
CA SER A 26 -9.63 6.65 3.65
C SER A 26 -11.03 6.02 3.69
N VAL A 27 -11.38 5.42 4.82
CA VAL A 27 -12.73 4.86 5.04
C VAL A 27 -13.80 5.96 4.97
N ASP A 28 -13.53 7.11 5.58
CA ASP A 28 -14.43 8.27 5.55
C ASP A 28 -14.60 8.83 4.13
N GLU A 29 -13.53 8.86 3.34
CA GLU A 29 -13.60 9.29 1.95
C GLU A 29 -14.40 8.28 1.11
N ALA A 30 -14.22 6.98 1.33
CA ALA A 30 -15.03 5.95 0.65
C ALA A 30 -16.53 6.08 0.99
N LEU A 31 -16.88 6.38 2.24
CA LEU A 31 -18.25 6.68 2.67
C LEU A 31 -18.80 7.92 1.98
N LYS A 32 -18.01 8.99 1.92
CA LYS A 32 -18.37 10.24 1.25
C LYS A 32 -18.61 10.00 -0.24
N LEU A 33 -17.69 9.32 -0.94
CA LEU A 33 -17.82 8.97 -2.35
C LEU A 33 -19.08 8.14 -2.62
N SER A 34 -19.39 7.19 -1.73
CA SER A 34 -20.64 6.40 -1.80
C SER A 34 -21.87 7.30 -1.70
N ARG A 35 -21.90 8.23 -0.72
CA ARG A 35 -23.01 9.18 -0.53
C ARG A 35 -23.16 10.17 -1.68
N GLU A 36 -22.07 10.52 -2.34
CA GLU A 36 -22.05 11.34 -3.57
C GLU A 36 -22.57 10.57 -4.81
N GLY A 37 -22.85 9.27 -4.68
CA GLY A 37 -23.43 8.45 -5.73
C GLY A 37 -22.41 7.81 -6.67
N ASN A 38 -21.12 7.79 -6.29
CA ASN A 38 -20.11 7.07 -7.06
C ASN A 38 -20.41 5.56 -7.05
N SER A 39 -20.12 4.90 -8.18
CA SER A 39 -20.34 3.45 -8.26
C SER A 39 -19.34 2.69 -7.38
N PRO A 40 -19.71 1.51 -6.84
CA PRO A 40 -18.79 0.67 -6.08
C PRO A 40 -17.49 0.38 -6.83
N ASP A 41 -17.57 0.10 -8.14
CA ASP A 41 -16.40 -0.20 -8.97
C ASP A 41 -15.46 1.01 -9.12
N ALA A 42 -16.01 2.22 -9.23
CA ALA A 42 -15.20 3.44 -9.29
C ALA A 42 -14.45 3.68 -7.97
N ILE A 43 -15.13 3.51 -6.84
CA ILE A 43 -14.52 3.63 -5.51
C ILE A 43 -13.40 2.59 -5.35
N ILE A 44 -13.65 1.32 -5.71
CA ILE A 44 -12.66 0.25 -5.67
C ILE A 44 -11.45 0.57 -6.58
N ALA A 45 -11.67 1.15 -7.77
CA ALA A 45 -10.59 1.54 -8.66
C ALA A 45 -9.69 2.61 -8.01
N MET A 46 -10.27 3.63 -7.37
CA MET A 46 -9.52 4.66 -6.65
C MET A 46 -8.74 4.08 -5.45
N MET A 47 -9.34 3.14 -4.72
CA MET A 47 -8.67 2.48 -3.60
C MET A 47 -7.48 1.62 -4.09
N ARG A 48 -7.64 0.94 -5.22
CA ARG A 48 -6.57 0.16 -5.86
C ARG A 48 -5.42 1.04 -6.32
N GLU A 49 -5.74 2.15 -6.97
CA GLU A 49 -4.75 3.11 -7.47
C GLU A 49 -3.93 3.73 -6.33
N SER A 50 -4.59 4.04 -5.21
CA SER A 50 -3.94 4.57 -4.01
C SER A 50 -3.17 3.54 -3.18
N ARG A 51 -3.32 2.24 -3.48
CA ARG A 51 -2.70 1.12 -2.73
C ARG A 51 -2.94 1.23 -1.22
N SER A 52 -4.16 1.61 -0.86
CA SER A 52 -4.58 1.81 0.53
C SER A 52 -4.92 0.48 1.20
N THR A 53 -4.58 0.33 2.47
CA THR A 53 -4.84 -0.88 3.25
C THR A 53 -5.66 -0.53 4.50
N TYR A 54 -6.54 -1.43 4.93
CA TYR A 54 -7.61 -1.09 5.87
C TYR A 54 -7.63 -2.06 7.05
N ALA A 55 -7.44 -1.54 8.26
CA ALA A 55 -7.59 -2.32 9.48
C ALA A 55 -9.04 -2.20 9.99
N LEU A 56 -9.93 -3.07 9.52
CA LEU A 56 -11.35 -3.05 9.92
C LEU A 56 -11.66 -4.20 10.89
N SER A 57 -12.36 -3.90 11.99
CA SER A 57 -12.97 -4.92 12.82
C SER A 57 -14.31 -5.38 12.22
N ALA A 58 -14.81 -6.55 12.64
CA ALA A 58 -16.14 -7.01 12.24
C ALA A 58 -17.24 -5.99 12.62
N SER A 59 -17.09 -5.32 13.76
CA SER A 59 -17.98 -4.26 14.23
C SER A 59 -17.98 -3.06 13.28
N ASP A 60 -16.81 -2.67 12.77
CA ASP A 60 -16.67 -1.56 11.84
C ASP A 60 -17.36 -1.88 10.51
N ILE A 61 -17.23 -3.11 10.01
CA ILE A 61 -17.87 -3.51 8.75
C ILE A 61 -19.39 -3.43 8.84
N VAL A 62 -19.96 -3.91 9.94
CA VAL A 62 -21.40 -3.81 10.20
C VAL A 62 -21.83 -2.34 10.31
N ARG A 63 -21.02 -1.49 10.96
CA ARG A 63 -21.30 -0.05 11.06
C ARG A 63 -21.28 0.61 9.68
N LEU A 64 -20.22 0.40 8.90
CA LEU A 64 -20.03 0.99 7.58
C LEU A 64 -21.11 0.55 6.58
N SER A 65 -21.52 -0.73 6.65
CA SER A 65 -22.67 -1.23 5.86
C SER A 65 -23.95 -0.47 6.20
N LYS A 66 -24.25 -0.25 7.49
CA LYS A 66 -25.41 0.55 7.93
C LYS A 66 -25.32 2.02 7.54
N GLU A 67 -24.11 2.56 7.46
CA GLU A 67 -23.85 3.94 7.04
C GLU A 67 -23.90 4.15 5.52
N GLY A 68 -24.16 3.08 4.76
CA GLY A 68 -24.38 3.12 3.31
C GLY A 68 -23.14 2.83 2.48
N LEU A 69 -22.09 2.23 3.05
CA LEU A 69 -20.97 1.75 2.26
C LEU A 69 -21.38 0.46 1.52
N PRO A 70 -21.21 0.38 0.18
CA PRO A 70 -21.64 -0.78 -0.59
C PRO A 70 -20.84 -2.03 -0.20
N GLU A 71 -21.51 -3.19 -0.18
CA GLU A 71 -20.89 -4.48 0.13
C GLU A 71 -19.64 -4.79 -0.73
N PRO A 72 -19.61 -4.52 -2.06
CA PRO A 72 -18.40 -4.76 -2.85
C PRO A 72 -17.18 -3.96 -2.35
N VAL A 73 -17.41 -2.73 -1.87
CA VAL A 73 -16.35 -1.87 -1.33
C VAL A 73 -15.85 -2.43 0.00
N LEU A 74 -16.75 -2.87 0.89
CA LEU A 74 -16.40 -3.51 2.15
C LEU A 74 -15.59 -4.79 1.95
N ASN A 75 -16.02 -5.63 1.01
CA ASN A 75 -15.31 -6.86 0.66
C ASN A 75 -13.91 -6.56 0.13
N TYR A 76 -13.75 -5.50 -0.68
CA TYR A 76 -12.45 -5.07 -1.17
C TYR A 76 -11.53 -4.58 -0.04
N MET A 77 -12.06 -3.82 0.94
CA MET A 77 -11.29 -3.39 2.11
C MET A 77 -10.78 -4.59 2.92
N GLN A 78 -11.65 -5.57 3.20
CA GLN A 78 -11.28 -6.80 3.91
C GLN A 78 -10.23 -7.62 3.15
N GLN A 79 -10.45 -7.80 1.83
CA GLN A 79 -9.54 -8.59 1.00
C GLN A 79 -8.13 -8.01 1.03
N THR A 80 -8.02 -6.68 0.94
CA THR A 80 -6.73 -5.97 1.00
C THR A 80 -6.03 -6.19 2.33
N GLN A 81 -6.75 -6.16 3.46
CA GLN A 81 -6.20 -6.46 4.78
C GLN A 81 -5.63 -7.90 4.85
N LEU A 82 -6.37 -8.87 4.31
CA LEU A 82 -5.93 -10.27 4.28
C LEU A 82 -4.74 -10.47 3.35
N ASP A 83 -4.68 -9.73 2.24
CA ASP A 83 -3.55 -9.77 1.32
C ASP A 83 -2.28 -9.24 2.00
N ASP A 84 -2.38 -8.14 2.75
CA ASP A 84 -1.27 -7.55 3.52
C ASP A 84 -0.69 -8.53 4.56
N VAL A 85 -1.56 -9.13 5.38
CA VAL A 85 -1.13 -10.13 6.37
C VAL A 85 -0.45 -11.31 5.67
N ARG A 86 -1.02 -11.78 4.56
CA ARG A 86 -0.40 -12.85 3.75
C ARG A 86 0.93 -12.43 3.12
N GLN A 87 1.12 -11.16 2.74
CA GLN A 87 2.43 -10.69 2.27
C GLN A 87 3.45 -10.80 3.40
N GLU A 88 3.10 -10.28 4.57
CA GLU A 88 3.99 -10.24 5.73
C GLU A 88 4.41 -11.64 6.17
N GLU A 89 3.46 -12.57 6.28
CA GLU A 89 3.75 -13.97 6.62
C GLU A 89 4.71 -14.62 5.61
N ARG A 90 4.52 -14.38 4.31
CA ARG A 90 5.44 -14.89 3.29
C ARG A 90 6.84 -14.32 3.43
N LEU A 91 6.97 -13.03 3.78
CA LEU A 91 8.28 -12.40 4.01
C LEU A 91 8.95 -12.98 5.26
N ARG A 92 8.19 -13.20 6.34
CA ARG A 92 8.70 -13.86 7.56
C ARG A 92 9.18 -15.27 7.26
N GLN A 93 8.37 -16.09 6.59
CA GLN A 93 8.75 -17.44 6.18
C GLN A 93 10.00 -17.45 5.27
N TRP A 94 10.10 -16.51 4.33
CA TRP A 94 11.28 -16.37 3.47
C TRP A 94 12.54 -16.03 4.29
N SER A 95 12.40 -15.14 5.28
CA SER A 95 13.50 -14.74 6.16
C SER A 95 13.99 -15.88 7.06
N GLU A 96 13.05 -16.68 7.61
CA GLU A 96 13.36 -17.85 8.45
C GLU A 96 14.05 -18.95 7.66
N ARG A 97 13.67 -19.14 6.39
CA ARG A 97 14.26 -20.17 5.51
C ARG A 97 15.67 -19.84 5.04
N ARG A 98 16.14 -18.60 5.14
CA ARG A 98 17.53 -18.24 4.85
C ARG A 98 18.32 -18.19 6.17
N PRO A 99 19.17 -19.19 6.49
CA PRO A 99 20.12 -19.01 7.56
C PRO A 99 21.01 -17.83 7.19
N PHE A 100 20.89 -16.74 7.95
CA PHE A 100 21.83 -15.64 7.87
C PHE A 100 23.20 -16.22 8.23
N HIS A 101 24.00 -16.56 7.22
CA HIS A 101 25.39 -16.98 7.38
C HIS A 101 26.27 -15.74 7.15
N PRO A 102 26.63 -14.99 8.21
CA PRO A 102 27.63 -13.95 8.07
C PRO A 102 28.95 -14.64 7.74
N TYR A 103 29.54 -14.26 6.62
CA TYR A 103 30.80 -14.79 6.07
C TYR A 103 32.02 -14.46 6.96
N TRP A 104 32.11 -15.01 8.18
CA TRP A 104 33.27 -14.84 9.07
C TRP A 104 33.63 -16.15 9.77
N GLY A 105 33.89 -17.21 9.01
CA GLY A 105 34.16 -18.55 9.53
C GLY A 105 35.46 -19.22 9.06
N TRP A 106 36.38 -18.51 8.41
CA TRP A 106 37.57 -19.14 7.83
C TRP A 106 38.79 -18.29 8.15
N TYR A 107 39.61 -18.79 9.08
CA TYR A 107 41.06 -18.58 9.30
C TYR A 107 41.34 -18.65 10.79
N ARG A 108 41.25 -19.87 11.31
CA ARG A 108 41.85 -20.27 12.58
C ARG A 108 42.64 -21.54 12.33
N TRP A 109 43.91 -21.37 11.96
CA TRP A 109 44.98 -22.36 12.07
C TRP A 109 46.23 -21.62 12.52
#